data_AF-A0A0N4UPN9-F1
#
_entry.id   AF-A0A0N4UPN9-F1
#
_cell.length_a   1.000
_cell.length_b   1.000
_cell.length_c   1.000
_cell.angle_alpha   90.00
_cell.angle_beta   90.00
_cell.angle_gamma   90.00
#
_symmetry.space_group_name_H-M   'P 1'
#
loop_
_entity.id
_entity.type
_entity.pdbx_description
1 polymer ?
#
loop_
_entity_poly.entity_id
_entity_poly.type
_entity_poly.pdbx_seq_one_letter_code
_entity_poly.pdbx_strand_id
1 'polypeptide(L)'
;MTPSFSGDRYKCLRCYDFDLCARCYAEERDENHSSSHPMQCMMTQEDFELTYEGDSSHSWDRSRVVVFTCPVCGINGLLRETLVNHIIDEHSNQRSGSHRLPEMVYSFNFSLILNF
;
A
#
# COMPACT_ATOMS: atom_id res chain seq x y z
N MET A 1 -21.55 7.71 -16.46
CA MET A 1 -20.23 7.50 -15.83
C MET A 1 -20.54 6.94 -14.46
N THR A 2 -20.54 5.62 -14.32
CA THR A 2 -20.88 4.94 -13.05
C THR A 2 -19.73 5.16 -12.06
N PRO A 3 -20.04 5.43 -10.79
CA PRO A 3 -19.23 6.28 -9.94
C PRO A 3 -17.87 5.64 -9.67
N SER A 4 -16.84 6.46 -9.77
CA SER A 4 -15.59 6.30 -9.04
C SER A 4 -15.89 5.69 -7.67
N PHE A 5 -15.15 4.68 -7.25
CA PHE A 5 -15.27 4.15 -5.90
C PHE A 5 -15.33 5.33 -4.92
N SER A 6 -16.41 5.45 -4.14
CA SER A 6 -16.46 6.43 -3.06
C SER A 6 -15.67 5.86 -1.89
N GLY A 7 -14.60 6.55 -1.50
CA GLY A 7 -13.71 6.17 -0.42
C GLY A 7 -12.58 5.21 -0.80
N ASP A 8 -11.62 5.10 0.12
CA ASP A 8 -10.32 4.47 -0.09
C ASP A 8 -10.34 3.07 -0.72
N ARG A 9 -9.27 2.76 -1.46
CA ARG A 9 -8.96 1.41 -1.91
C ARG A 9 -7.88 0.79 -1.03
N TYR A 10 -8.00 -0.51 -0.82
CA TYR A 10 -7.05 -1.30 -0.06
C TYR A 10 -6.39 -2.30 -0.99
N LYS A 11 -5.11 -2.13 -1.29
CA LYS A 11 -4.35 -3.05 -2.15
C LYS A 11 -3.48 -3.97 -1.30
N CYS A 12 -3.47 -5.26 -1.65
CA CYS A 12 -2.59 -6.21 -1.01
C CYS A 12 -1.12 -5.96 -1.39
N LEU A 13 -0.24 -5.98 -0.41
CA LEU A 13 1.22 -5.87 -0.61
C LEU A 13 1.91 -7.22 -0.85
N ARG A 14 1.15 -8.32 -0.92
CA ARG A 14 1.66 -9.67 -1.20
C ARG A 14 1.12 -10.27 -2.50
N CYS A 15 -0.11 -9.92 -2.87
CA CYS A 15 -0.76 -10.40 -4.08
C CYS A 15 -0.63 -9.36 -5.20
N TYR A 16 -0.35 -9.81 -6.42
CA TYR A 16 -0.11 -8.94 -7.56
C TYR A 16 -1.35 -8.13 -7.99
N ASP A 17 -2.52 -8.76 -7.98
CA ASP A 17 -3.77 -8.17 -8.48
C ASP A 17 -4.91 -8.40 -7.49
N PHE A 18 -4.76 -7.83 -6.30
CA PHE A 18 -5.81 -7.88 -5.28
C PHE A 18 -6.01 -6.51 -4.64
N ASP A 19 -7.19 -5.95 -4.85
CA ASP A 19 -7.65 -4.77 -4.15
C ASP A 19 -9.12 -4.87 -3.76
N LEU A 20 -9.44 -4.23 -2.64
CA LEU A 20 -10.78 -4.13 -2.08
C LEU A 20 -11.14 -2.65 -1.97
N CYS A 21 -12.41 -2.32 -2.18
CA CYS A 21 -12.90 -1.02 -1.75
C CYS A 21 -13.01 -0.95 -0.22
N ALA A 22 -13.07 0.24 0.36
CA ALA A 22 -13.20 0.46 1.79
C ALA A 22 -14.29 -0.41 2.45
N ARG A 23 -15.45 -0.55 1.79
CA ARG A 23 -16.53 -1.41 2.29
C ARG A 23 -16.17 -2.89 2.27
N CYS A 24 -15.59 -3.41 1.19
CA CYS A 24 -15.23 -4.84 1.14
C CYS A 24 -14.09 -5.17 2.11
N TYR A 25 -13.17 -4.22 2.33
CA TYR A 25 -12.12 -4.34 3.33
C TYR A 25 -12.68 -4.37 4.76
N ALA A 26 -13.59 -3.45 5.09
CA ALA A 26 -14.22 -3.38 6.42
C ALA A 26 -15.07 -4.60 6.76
N GLU A 27 -15.74 -5.19 5.76
CA GLU A 27 -16.60 -6.37 5.93
C GLU A 27 -15.82 -7.70 5.84
N GLU A 28 -14.49 -7.66 5.73
CA GLU A 28 -13.63 -8.84 5.49
C GLU A 28 -14.18 -9.77 4.39
N ARG A 29 -14.73 -9.16 3.32
CA ARG A 29 -15.57 -9.87 2.33
C ARG A 29 -14.75 -10.66 1.31
N ASP A 30 -13.70 -11.33 1.76
CA ASP A 30 -12.88 -12.17 0.90
C ASP A 30 -12.62 -13.55 1.53
N GLU A 31 -13.14 -14.59 0.88
CA GLU A 31 -12.99 -15.98 1.31
C GLU A 31 -11.71 -16.65 0.75
N ASN A 32 -11.04 -16.04 -0.21
CA ASN A 32 -9.90 -16.62 -0.95
C ASN A 32 -8.57 -15.87 -0.75
N HIS A 33 -8.56 -14.86 0.10
CA HIS A 33 -7.44 -14.00 0.42
C HIS A 33 -7.13 -14.14 1.90
N SER A 34 -5.85 -14.32 2.21
CA SER A 34 -5.46 -14.41 3.60
C SER A 34 -5.55 -13.04 4.26
N SER A 35 -6.34 -12.92 5.33
CA SER A 35 -6.37 -11.74 6.20
C SER A 35 -5.02 -11.43 6.88
N SER A 36 -4.06 -12.35 6.80
CA SER A 36 -2.69 -12.13 7.27
C SER A 36 -1.84 -11.28 6.32
N HIS A 37 -2.31 -11.03 5.09
CA HIS A 37 -1.58 -10.21 4.15
C HIS A 37 -1.71 -8.72 4.50
N PRO A 38 -0.59 -7.98 4.55
CA PRO A 38 -0.63 -6.54 4.79
C PRO A 38 -1.28 -5.81 3.62
N MET A 39 -2.20 -4.90 3.94
CA MET A 39 -2.94 -4.09 2.99
C MET A 39 -2.48 -2.63 3.07
N GLN A 40 -2.33 -2.00 1.90
CA GLN A 40 -2.02 -0.59 1.75
C GLN A 40 -3.29 0.18 1.40
N CYS A 41 -3.65 1.13 2.24
CA CYS A 41 -4.70 2.09 1.94
C CYS A 41 -4.19 3.07 0.86
N MET A 42 -5.03 3.32 -0.14
CA MET A 42 -4.80 4.26 -1.23
C MET A 42 -6.02 5.15 -1.35
N MET A 43 -5.78 6.46 -1.40
CA MET A 43 -6.80 7.46 -1.64
C MET A 43 -7.45 7.23 -3.01
N THR A 44 -8.69 7.70 -3.20
CA THR A 44 -9.34 7.74 -4.51
C THR A 44 -8.94 9.00 -5.28
N GLN A 45 -9.13 9.00 -6.60
CA GLN A 45 -8.76 10.17 -7.40
C GLN A 45 -9.57 11.40 -6.98
N GLU A 46 -10.85 11.21 -6.67
CA GLU A 46 -11.73 12.25 -6.15
C GLU A 46 -11.23 12.78 -4.80
N ASP A 47 -10.92 11.90 -3.85
CA ASP A 47 -10.41 12.31 -2.53
C ASP A 47 -9.05 13.01 -2.63
N PHE A 48 -8.21 12.63 -3.60
CA PHE A 48 -6.94 13.28 -3.86
C PHE A 48 -7.10 14.67 -4.45
N GLU A 49 -7.95 14.81 -5.47
CA GLU A 49 -8.25 16.10 -6.07
C GLU A 49 -8.82 17.08 -5.04
N LEU A 50 -9.65 16.59 -4.11
CA LEU A 50 -10.15 17.37 -2.98
C LEU A 50 -9.07 17.71 -1.95
N THR A 51 -8.20 16.76 -1.60
CA THR A 51 -7.15 16.95 -0.58
C THR A 51 -6.07 17.92 -1.05
N TYR A 52 -5.73 17.88 -2.34
CA TYR A 52 -4.66 18.68 -2.94
C TYR A 52 -5.19 19.75 -3.90
N GLU A 53 -6.45 20.18 -3.72
CA GLU A 53 -7.07 21.20 -4.57
C GLU A 53 -6.20 22.47 -4.60
N GLY A 54 -5.80 22.89 -5.80
CA GLY A 54 -4.96 24.09 -6.00
C GLY A 54 -3.46 23.86 -5.85
N ASP A 55 -3.01 22.69 -5.41
CA ASP A 55 -1.59 22.35 -5.37
C ASP A 55 -1.15 21.67 -6.68
N SER A 56 -0.50 22.43 -7.56
CA SER A 56 0.00 21.93 -8.84
C SER A 56 1.28 21.07 -8.73
N SER A 57 1.86 20.95 -7.54
CA SER A 57 3.10 20.18 -7.33
C SER A 57 2.85 18.71 -7.02
N HIS A 58 1.62 18.35 -6.64
CA HIS A 58 1.27 16.99 -6.28
C HIS A 58 0.78 16.21 -7.49
N SER A 59 1.44 15.07 -7.76
CA SER A 59 1.05 14.15 -8.81
C SER A 59 0.31 12.97 -8.20
N TRP A 60 -0.85 12.63 -8.76
CA TRP A 60 -1.68 11.51 -8.31
C TRP A 60 -0.88 10.21 -8.14
N ASP A 61 0.03 9.91 -9.09
CA ASP A 61 0.86 8.71 -9.09
C ASP A 61 1.87 8.63 -7.95
N ARG A 62 2.16 9.75 -7.27
CA ARG A 62 3.17 9.81 -6.19
C ARG A 62 2.55 10.01 -4.82
N SER A 63 1.33 10.52 -4.79
CA SER A 63 0.73 11.13 -3.60
C SER A 63 -0.62 10.54 -3.21
N ARG A 64 -1.13 9.52 -3.94
CA ARG A 64 -2.34 8.79 -3.50
C ARG A 64 -2.11 7.90 -2.28
N VAL A 65 -0.86 7.65 -1.88
CA VAL A 65 -0.51 6.96 -0.63
C VAL A 65 0.19 7.93 0.31
N VAL A 66 -0.51 8.32 1.37
CA VAL A 66 0.00 9.27 2.38
C VAL A 66 0.64 8.54 3.57
N VAL A 67 0.09 7.38 3.93
CA VAL A 67 0.53 6.57 5.07
C VAL A 67 0.88 5.18 4.58
N PHE A 68 2.08 4.70 4.88
CA PHE A 68 2.57 3.43 4.36
C PHE A 68 2.43 2.28 5.36
N THR A 69 2.11 1.11 4.80
CA THR A 69 2.10 -0.17 5.50
C THR A 69 3.35 -0.96 5.15
N CYS A 70 4.02 -1.54 6.16
CA CYS A 70 5.12 -2.45 5.95
C CYS A 70 4.65 -3.72 5.24
N PRO A 71 5.24 -4.09 4.09
CA PRO A 71 4.86 -5.30 3.37
C PRO A 71 5.29 -6.58 4.11
N VAL A 72 6.18 -6.49 5.10
CA VAL A 72 6.71 -7.64 5.82
C VAL A 72 5.87 -7.98 7.05
N CYS A 73 5.69 -7.04 7.98
CA CYS A 73 4.98 -7.26 9.24
C CYS A 73 3.60 -6.60 9.32
N GLY A 74 3.20 -5.80 8.32
CA GLY A 74 1.91 -5.12 8.32
C GLY A 74 1.78 -3.93 9.26
N ILE A 75 2.87 -3.45 9.88
CA ILE A 75 2.82 -2.19 10.63
C ILE A 75 2.41 -1.06 9.68
N ASN A 76 1.35 -0.35 10.03
CA ASN A 76 0.85 0.79 9.28
C ASN A 76 1.16 2.09 10.06
N GLY A 77 1.10 3.24 9.40
CA GLY A 77 1.44 4.53 10.01
C GLY A 77 2.83 5.03 9.66
N LEU A 78 3.54 4.39 8.73
CA LEU A 78 4.91 4.76 8.39
C LEU A 78 4.93 5.88 7.34
N LEU A 79 5.82 6.85 7.51
CA LEU A 79 6.23 7.76 6.44
C LEU A 79 7.13 7.02 5.46
N ARG A 80 7.21 7.50 4.22
CA ARG A 80 8.06 6.93 3.17
C ARG A 80 9.50 6.70 3.64
N GLU A 81 10.09 7.67 4.32
CA GLU A 81 11.47 7.59 4.82
C GLU A 81 11.60 6.60 5.96
N THR A 82 10.65 6.63 6.91
CA THR A 82 10.64 5.71 8.05
C THR A 82 10.34 4.26 7.65
N LEU A 83 9.61 4.05 6.54
CA LEU A 83 9.32 2.71 6.03
C LEU A 83 10.59 1.97 5.62
N VAL A 84 11.49 2.65 4.92
CA VAL A 84 12.74 2.04 4.47
C VAL A 84 13.58 1.64 5.67
N ASN A 85 13.77 2.55 6.62
CA ASN A 85 14.52 2.28 7.85
C ASN A 85 13.87 1.15 8.66
N HIS A 86 12.53 1.18 8.81
CA HIS A 86 11.78 0.11 9.48
C HIS A 86 12.07 -1.25 8.84
N ILE A 87 12.04 -1.37 7.52
CA ILE A 87 12.25 -2.68 6.88
C ILE A 87 13.69 -3.16 7.09
N ILE A 88 14.66 -2.27 7.00
CA ILE A 88 16.07 -2.60 7.23
C ILE A 88 16.28 -3.05 8.68
N ASP A 89 15.84 -2.25 9.64
CA ASP A 89 16.13 -2.47 11.05
C ASP A 89 15.35 -3.66 11.61
N GLU A 90 14.07 -3.78 11.27
CA GLU A 90 13.19 -4.81 11.85
C GLU A 90 13.22 -6.14 11.08
N HIS A 91 13.56 -6.14 9.78
CA HIS A 91 13.48 -7.35 8.93
C HIS A 91 14.81 -7.80 8.31
N SER A 92 15.94 -7.15 8.60
CA SER A 92 17.27 -7.57 8.11
C SER A 92 17.65 -8.99 8.49
N ASN A 93 17.15 -9.51 9.62
CA ASN A 93 17.51 -10.83 10.14
C ASN A 93 16.51 -11.95 9.80
N GLN A 94 15.47 -11.66 9.03
CA GLN A 94 14.47 -12.64 8.58
C GLN A 94 15.06 -13.54 7.48
N ARG A 95 16.03 -14.40 7.83
CA ARG A 95 16.68 -15.37 6.93
C ARG A 95 15.86 -16.64 6.65
N SER A 96 14.53 -16.58 6.70
CA SER A 96 13.67 -17.75 6.48
C SER A 96 13.11 -17.79 5.06
N GLY A 97 13.71 -18.64 4.21
CA GLY A 97 12.92 -19.49 3.32
C GLY A 97 12.64 -19.08 1.87
N SER A 98 13.06 -17.91 1.37
CA SER A 98 13.07 -17.66 -0.09
C SER A 98 14.11 -16.60 -0.48
N HIS A 99 15.19 -17.12 -1.05
CA HIS A 99 16.52 -16.55 -1.19
C HIS A 99 16.66 -15.33 -2.14
N ARG A 100 15.65 -14.47 -2.35
CA ARG A 100 15.81 -13.17 -3.05
C ARG A 100 14.79 -12.10 -2.65
N LEU A 101 14.07 -12.29 -1.54
CA LEU A 101 12.94 -11.41 -1.23
C LEU A 101 13.28 -10.03 -0.66
N PRO A 102 14.34 -9.73 0.12
CA PRO A 102 14.49 -8.36 0.63
C PRO A 102 14.67 -7.36 -0.50
N GLU A 103 15.67 -7.55 -1.37
CA GLU A 103 15.97 -6.66 -2.50
C GLU A 103 14.81 -6.57 -3.50
N MET A 104 14.10 -7.69 -3.77
CA MET A 104 12.92 -7.65 -4.63
C MET A 104 11.69 -7.07 -3.92
N VAL A 105 11.49 -7.28 -2.63
CA VAL A 105 10.42 -6.63 -1.87
C VAL A 105 10.71 -5.13 -1.84
N TYR A 106 11.95 -4.70 -1.64
CA TYR A 106 12.39 -3.32 -1.80
C TYR A 106 12.11 -2.84 -3.22
N SER A 107 12.68 -3.43 -4.28
CA SER A 107 12.56 -2.86 -5.62
C SER A 107 11.14 -2.96 -6.19
N PHE A 108 10.46 -4.09 -6.01
CA PHE A 108 9.10 -4.32 -6.52
C PHE A 108 8.07 -3.63 -5.66
N ASN A 109 8.10 -3.69 -4.32
CA ASN A 109 7.13 -2.94 -3.52
C ASN A 109 7.44 -1.46 -3.50
N PHE A 110 8.70 -1.00 -3.45
CA PHE A 110 8.99 0.43 -3.55
C PHE A 110 8.54 0.97 -4.90
N SER A 111 8.77 0.25 -6.00
CA SER A 111 8.24 0.65 -7.31
C SER A 111 6.72 0.58 -7.34
N LEU A 112 6.08 -0.49 -6.85
CA LEU A 112 4.61 -0.57 -6.81
C LEU A 112 4.03 0.58 -5.97
N ILE A 113 4.51 0.77 -4.75
CA ILE A 113 4.08 1.81 -3.79
C ILE A 113 4.41 3.24 -4.26
N LEU A 114 5.44 3.44 -5.10
CA LEU A 114 5.78 4.74 -5.70
C LEU A 114 5.17 5.00 -7.07
N ASN A 115 4.84 3.96 -7.83
CA ASN A 115 4.20 4.06 -9.15
C ASN A 115 2.68 3.86 -9.04
N PHE A 116 2.17 3.89 -7.81
CA PHE A 116 0.77 3.95 -7.49
C PHE A 116 0.44 5.38 -7.11
#